data_AF-A0A9N9PMJ1-F1
#
_entry.id   AF-A0A9N9PMJ1-F1
#
_cell.length_a   1.000
_cell.length_b   1.000
_cell.length_c   1.000
_cell.angle_alpha   90.00
_cell.angle_beta   90.00
_cell.angle_gamma   90.00
#
_symmetry.space_group_name_H-M   'P 1'
#
loop_
_entity.id
_entity.type
_entity.pdbx_description
1 polymer ?
#
loop_
_entity_poly.entity_id
_entity_poly.type
_entity_poly.pdbx_seq_one_letter_code
_entity_poly.pdbx_strand_id
1 'polypeptide(L)'
;MRGRWASLLGGASFMFLLQYLDVGLVGKWNWRDRGPASKKNIIKNGKSKNERVCSKPRWGWSTMFALRHVNTKYEARNTPPFKDSAPTWIPSKSAFLVRETLMAVMCYLLLDLMAQRPPPVNAREIFNKALIPLFSRFPVLIVG
;
A
#
# COMPACT_ATOMS: atom_id res chain seq x y z
N MET A 1 23.75 10.46 9.92
CA MET A 1 23.27 9.06 9.95
C MET A 1 21.99 8.95 9.15
N ARG A 2 21.89 8.08 8.13
CA ARG A 2 20.62 7.87 7.41
C ARG A 2 19.59 7.37 8.43
N GLY A 3 18.49 8.09 8.62
CA GLY A 3 17.46 7.72 9.58
C GLY A 3 16.99 6.29 9.30
N ARG A 4 16.70 5.50 10.35
CA ARG A 4 16.29 4.09 10.23
C ARG A 4 15.08 3.91 9.28
N TRP A 5 14.29 4.96 9.08
CA TRP A 5 13.22 5.09 8.10
C TRP A 5 13.66 4.98 6.62
N ALA A 6 14.91 5.32 6.30
CA ALA A 6 15.44 5.27 4.94
C ALA A 6 15.51 3.83 4.40
N SER A 7 15.79 2.85 5.26
CA SER A 7 15.79 1.43 4.87
C SER A 7 14.37 0.92 4.60
N LEU A 8 13.38 1.35 5.40
CA LEU A 8 11.97 1.07 5.16
C LEU A 8 11.47 1.68 3.84
N LEU A 9 11.80 2.96 3.60
CA LEU A 9 11.49 3.66 2.34
C LEU A 9 12.16 3.00 1.14
N GLY A 10 13.40 2.52 1.29
CA GLY A 10 14.12 1.79 0.25
C GLY A 10 13.42 0.46 -0.10
N GLY A 11 13.04 -0.31 0.92
CA GLY A 11 12.31 -1.56 0.73
C GLY A 11 10.93 -1.36 0.09
N ALA A 12 10.18 -0.37 0.56
CA ALA A 12 8.88 -0.01 -0.02
C ALA A 12 9.01 0.45 -1.47
N SER A 13 9.99 1.28 -1.78
CA SER A 13 10.26 1.73 -3.16
C SER A 13 10.57 0.56 -4.10
N PHE A 14 11.40 -0.38 -3.66
CA PHE A 14 11.76 -1.55 -4.45
C PHE A 14 10.55 -2.47 -4.67
N MET A 15 9.71 -2.65 -3.66
CA MET A 15 8.46 -3.40 -3.76
C MET A 15 7.50 -2.80 -4.80
N PHE A 16 7.32 -1.47 -4.83
CA PHE A 16 6.49 -0.81 -5.85
C PHE A 16 7.07 -0.93 -7.25
N LEU A 17 8.41 -0.91 -7.38
CA LEU A 17 9.08 -1.13 -8.66
C LEU A 17 8.82 -2.54 -9.19
N LEU A 18 8.95 -3.57 -8.34
CA LEU A 18 8.64 -4.95 -8.72
C LEU A 18 7.17 -5.11 -9.09
N GLN A 19 6.26 -4.51 -8.34
CA GLN A 19 4.82 -4.52 -8.67
C GLN A 19 4.55 -3.87 -10.04
N TYR A 20 5.25 -2.79 -10.37
CA TYR A 20 5.14 -2.15 -11.67
C TYR A 20 5.71 -3.02 -12.80
N LEU A 21 6.85 -3.69 -12.57
CA LEU A 21 7.41 -4.61 -13.55
C LEU A 21 6.48 -5.80 -13.81
N ASP A 22 5.91 -6.39 -12.77
CA ASP A 22 4.99 -7.52 -12.92
C ASP A 22 3.71 -7.13 -13.67
N VAL A 23 3.04 -6.07 -13.24
CA VAL A 23 1.78 -5.62 -13.84
C VAL A 23 1.98 -4.99 -15.22
N GLY A 24 2.97 -4.10 -15.33
CA GLY A 24 3.20 -3.27 -16.51
C GLY A 24 4.04 -3.95 -17.59
N LEU A 25 5.13 -4.60 -17.22
CA LEU A 25 6.08 -5.17 -18.19
C LEU A 25 5.77 -6.63 -18.52
N VAL A 26 5.57 -7.47 -17.50
CA VAL A 26 5.32 -8.92 -17.68
C VAL A 26 3.86 -9.16 -18.07
N GLY A 27 2.92 -8.61 -17.30
CA GLY A 27 1.49 -8.78 -17.51
C GLY A 27 0.93 -7.92 -18.65
N LYS A 28 1.58 -6.81 -19.02
CA LYS A 28 1.06 -5.83 -19.99
C LYS A 28 -0.38 -5.42 -19.68
N TRP A 29 -0.66 -5.02 -18.44
CA TRP A 29 -2.03 -4.71 -18.02
C TRP A 29 -2.59 -3.46 -18.68
N ASN A 30 -3.80 -3.56 -19.23
CA ASN A 30 -4.52 -2.43 -19.82
C ASN A 30 -5.66 -1.97 -18.90
N TRP A 31 -5.84 -0.65 -18.81
CA TRP A 31 -6.99 -0.04 -18.13
C TRP A 31 -8.34 -0.53 -18.71
N ARG A 32 -8.44 -0.61 -20.05
CA ARG A 32 -9.68 -0.98 -20.75
C ARG A 32 -10.09 -2.43 -20.46
N ASP A 33 -9.10 -3.31 -20.35
CA ASP A 33 -9.33 -4.75 -20.15
C ASP A 33 -9.30 -5.14 -18.66
N ARG A 34 -8.94 -4.20 -17.77
CA ARG A 34 -8.70 -4.40 -16.32
C ARG A 34 -7.90 -5.69 -16.05
N GLY A 35 -6.87 -5.94 -16.85
CA GLY A 35 -6.09 -7.19 -16.88
C GLY A 35 -5.01 -7.20 -17.97
N PRO A 36 -4.25 -8.30 -18.10
CA PRO A 36 -3.19 -8.47 -19.09
C PRO A 36 -3.73 -8.37 -20.52
N ALA A 37 -3.02 -7.62 -21.38
CA ALA A 37 -3.43 -7.32 -22.76
C ALA A 37 -3.41 -8.52 -23.73
N SER A 38 -3.24 -9.76 -23.26
CA SER A 38 -3.02 -10.91 -24.14
C SER A 38 -4.30 -11.68 -24.50
N LYS A 39 -4.71 -11.43 -25.74
CA LYS A 39 -5.54 -12.15 -26.72
C LYS A 39 -5.99 -13.59 -26.37
N LYS A 40 -7.30 -13.77 -26.11
CA LYS A 40 -8.27 -14.64 -26.86
C LYS A 40 -9.45 -15.20 -26.04
N ASN A 41 -9.46 -15.18 -24.71
CA ASN A 41 -10.57 -15.77 -23.95
C ASN A 41 -10.96 -14.99 -22.68
N ILE A 42 -11.36 -13.72 -22.83
CA ILE A 42 -12.08 -13.04 -21.75
C ILE A 42 -13.55 -13.01 -22.13
N ILE A 43 -14.31 -13.94 -21.55
CA ILE A 43 -15.78 -13.94 -21.52
C ILE A 43 -16.25 -12.51 -21.24
N LYS A 44 -17.03 -11.96 -22.19
CA LYS A 44 -17.62 -10.62 -22.20
C LYS A 44 -18.65 -10.46 -21.07
N ASN A 45 -18.23 -10.50 -19.82
CA ASN A 45 -19.10 -10.14 -18.70
C ASN A 45 -18.71 -8.78 -18.16
N GLY A 46 -19.56 -7.80 -18.47
CA GLY A 46 -19.57 -6.48 -17.85
C GLY A 46 -19.35 -5.33 -18.83
N LYS A 47 -20.37 -5.01 -19.65
CA LYS A 47 -20.49 -3.66 -20.22
C LYS A 47 -20.61 -2.67 -19.05
N SER A 48 -19.50 -2.07 -18.62
CA SER A 48 -19.53 -0.92 -17.70
C SER A 48 -19.94 0.31 -18.51
N LYS A 49 -21.24 0.40 -18.83
CA LYS A 49 -21.84 1.66 -19.28
C LYS A 49 -21.64 2.67 -18.15
N ASN A 50 -21.10 3.85 -18.49
CA ASN A 50 -20.82 5.01 -17.64
C ASN A 50 -19.40 5.09 -17.04
N GLU A 51 -18.40 5.34 -17.90
CA GLU A 51 -17.04 5.68 -17.48
C GLU A 51 -16.99 7.12 -16.96
N ARG A 52 -16.97 7.30 -15.63
CA ARG A 52 -16.64 8.59 -15.01
C ARG A 52 -15.16 8.87 -15.23
N VAL A 53 -14.77 10.12 -15.54
CA VAL A 53 -13.37 10.55 -15.73
C VAL A 53 -12.43 10.15 -14.58
N CYS A 54 -12.96 10.00 -13.36
CA CYS A 54 -12.22 9.55 -12.18
C CYS A 54 -11.93 8.03 -12.14
N SER A 55 -12.42 7.25 -13.11
CA SER A 55 -12.26 5.80 -13.12
C SER A 55 -10.80 5.40 -13.34
N LYS A 56 -10.12 6.04 -14.31
CA LYS A 56 -8.74 5.74 -14.71
C LYS A 56 -7.71 5.85 -13.58
N PRO A 57 -7.61 6.98 -12.84
CA PRO A 57 -6.69 7.09 -11.71
C PRO A 57 -7.07 6.14 -10.56
N ARG A 58 -8.36 5.88 -10.32
CA ARG A 58 -8.83 4.98 -9.26
C ARG A 58 -8.36 3.53 -9.46
N TRP A 59 -8.35 3.03 -10.69
CA TRP A 59 -7.76 1.71 -10.96
C TRP A 59 -6.25 1.72 -10.94
N GLY A 60 -5.59 2.78 -11.43
CA GLY A 60 -4.14 2.89 -11.31
C GLY A 60 -3.73 2.76 -9.84
N TRP A 61 -4.42 3.50 -8.96
CA TRP A 61 -4.25 3.40 -7.51
C TRP A 61 -4.56 1.99 -6.99
N SER A 62 -5.73 1.45 -7.32
CA SER A 62 -6.13 0.11 -6.86
C SER A 62 -5.14 -0.98 -7.31
N THR A 63 -4.61 -0.91 -8.52
CA THR A 63 -3.70 -1.90 -9.10
C THR A 63 -2.29 -1.80 -8.50
N MET A 64 -1.84 -0.58 -8.16
CA MET A 64 -0.56 -0.40 -7.47
C MET A 64 -0.54 -1.00 -6.07
N PHE A 65 -1.66 -0.94 -5.35
CA PHE A 65 -1.74 -1.47 -3.98
C PHE A 65 -2.27 -2.92 -3.90
N ALA A 66 -2.83 -3.47 -4.98
CA ALA A 66 -3.38 -4.82 -5.00
C ALA A 66 -2.32 -5.87 -5.42
N LEU A 67 -1.34 -6.14 -4.55
CA LEU A 67 -0.25 -7.08 -4.84
C LEU A 67 -0.71 -8.52 -5.14
N ARG A 68 -1.83 -8.95 -4.55
CA ARG A 68 -2.35 -10.31 -4.72
C ARG A 68 -3.57 -10.39 -5.63
N HIS A 69 -4.04 -9.25 -6.14
CA HIS A 69 -5.23 -9.15 -7.00
C HIS A 69 -6.42 -10.00 -6.52
N VAL A 70 -6.66 -10.02 -5.19
CA VAL A 70 -7.67 -10.87 -4.54
C VAL A 70 -9.07 -10.57 -5.07
N ASN A 71 -9.88 -11.61 -5.29
CA ASN A 71 -11.24 -11.49 -5.84
C ASN A 71 -11.27 -10.90 -7.27
N THR A 72 -10.19 -11.10 -8.03
CA THR A 72 -10.13 -10.80 -9.47
C THR A 72 -9.80 -12.05 -10.27
N LYS A 73 -9.96 -12.00 -11.60
CA LYS A 73 -9.64 -13.12 -12.50
C LYS A 73 -8.15 -13.49 -12.52
N TYR A 74 -7.29 -12.63 -11.99
CA TYR A 74 -5.83 -12.77 -12.01
C TYR A 74 -5.27 -12.91 -10.59
N GLU A 75 -6.07 -13.48 -9.70
CA GLU A 75 -5.72 -13.71 -8.31
C GLU A 75 -4.49 -14.63 -8.19
N ALA A 76 -3.62 -14.31 -7.23
CA ALA A 76 -2.42 -15.09 -6.97
C ALA A 76 -2.77 -16.54 -6.57
N ARG A 77 -1.96 -17.51 -7.00
CA ARG A 77 -2.16 -18.91 -6.61
C ARG A 77 -2.10 -19.03 -5.08
N ASN A 78 -3.02 -19.80 -4.50
CA ASN A 78 -3.13 -20.04 -3.05
C ASN A 78 -3.72 -18.89 -2.20
N THR A 79 -4.52 -18.00 -2.77
CA THR A 79 -5.40 -17.13 -1.97
C THR A 79 -6.84 -17.67 -2.00
N PRO A 80 -7.41 -18.03 -0.83
CA PRO A 80 -8.80 -18.46 -0.77
C PRO A 80 -9.72 -17.26 -1.06
N PRO A 81 -10.77 -17.44 -1.87
CA PRO A 81 -11.71 -16.36 -2.16
C PRO A 81 -12.47 -15.97 -0.90
N PHE A 82 -12.57 -14.67 -0.65
CA PHE A 82 -13.46 -14.14 0.38
C PHE A 82 -14.91 -14.40 -0.01
N LYS A 83 -15.65 -15.13 0.83
CA LYS A 83 -17.09 -15.34 0.67
C LYS A 83 -17.82 -14.64 1.80
N ASP A 84 -18.51 -13.54 1.47
CA ASP A 84 -19.27 -12.76 2.46
C ASP A 84 -20.66 -13.36 2.76
N SER A 85 -21.13 -14.30 1.93
CA SER A 85 -22.46 -14.93 2.03
C SER A 85 -22.55 -16.09 3.03
N ALA A 86 -21.43 -16.58 3.55
CA ALA A 86 -21.37 -17.71 4.46
C ALA A 86 -20.68 -17.30 5.77
N PRO A 87 -21.42 -17.12 6.89
CA PRO A 87 -20.85 -16.62 8.15
C PRO A 87 -19.83 -17.57 8.80
N THR A 88 -19.79 -18.84 8.39
CA THR A 88 -18.84 -19.87 8.84
C THR A 88 -17.59 -19.98 7.96
N TRP A 89 -17.51 -19.25 6.84
CA TRP A 89 -16.40 -19.34 5.91
C TRP A 89 -15.20 -18.51 6.38
N ILE A 90 -14.07 -19.17 6.59
CA ILE A 90 -12.77 -18.55 6.84
C ILE A 90 -11.99 -18.58 5.51
N PRO A 91 -11.48 -17.45 4.99
CA PRO A 91 -11.48 -16.11 5.59
C PRO A 91 -12.69 -15.26 5.15
N SER A 92 -13.28 -14.54 6.10
CA SER A 92 -14.20 -13.43 5.85
C SER A 92 -13.44 -12.10 5.84
N LYS A 93 -13.94 -11.10 5.10
CA LYS A 93 -13.26 -9.80 4.98
C LYS A 93 -13.17 -9.08 6.33
N SER A 94 -14.25 -9.11 7.11
CA SER A 94 -14.30 -8.46 8.43
C SER A 94 -13.31 -9.08 9.40
N ALA A 95 -13.25 -10.42 9.47
CA ALA A 95 -12.30 -11.11 10.35
C ALA A 95 -10.84 -10.82 9.95
N PHE A 96 -10.55 -10.76 8.65
CA PHE A 96 -9.23 -10.37 8.16
C PHE A 96 -8.88 -8.93 8.57
N LEU A 97 -9.79 -7.97 8.32
CA LEU A 97 -9.56 -6.57 8.66
C LEU A 97 -9.36 -6.37 10.17
N VAL A 98 -10.19 -7.00 11.01
CA VAL A 98 -10.06 -6.94 12.47
C VAL A 98 -8.70 -7.49 12.93
N ARG A 99 -8.25 -8.61 12.35
CA ARG A 99 -6.95 -9.20 12.71
C ARG A 99 -5.79 -8.28 12.33
N GLU A 100 -5.81 -7.73 11.12
CA GLU A 100 -4.76 -6.81 10.64
C GLU A 100 -4.77 -5.49 11.43
N THR A 101 -5.93 -4.94 11.76
CA THR A 101 -6.02 -3.72 12.58
C THR A 101 -5.51 -3.97 13.99
N LEU A 102 -5.84 -5.11 14.60
CA LEU A 102 -5.28 -5.51 15.90
C LEU A 102 -3.75 -5.62 15.85
N MET A 103 -3.20 -6.25 14.81
CA MET A 103 -1.74 -6.32 14.63
C MET A 103 -1.11 -4.93 14.48
N ALA A 104 -1.72 -4.04 13.70
CA ALA A 104 -1.24 -2.67 13.53
C ALA A 104 -1.26 -1.88 14.85
N VAL A 105 -2.32 -2.01 15.64
CA VAL A 105 -2.44 -1.40 16.97
C VAL A 105 -1.35 -1.94 17.90
N MET A 106 -1.12 -3.25 17.92
CA MET A 106 -0.06 -3.86 18.73
C MET A 106 1.33 -3.36 18.34
N CYS A 107 1.63 -3.26 17.05
CA CYS A 107 2.89 -2.69 16.57
C CYS A 107 3.06 -1.23 17.00
N TYR A 108 1.98 -0.44 16.96
CA TYR A 108 2.00 0.95 17.41
C TYR A 108 2.27 1.05 18.93
N LEU A 109 1.58 0.25 19.74
CA LEU A 109 1.79 0.20 21.19
C LEU A 109 3.23 -0.22 21.55
N LEU A 110 3.80 -1.18 20.81
CA LEU A 110 5.20 -1.57 20.98
C LEU A 110 6.16 -0.43 20.64
N LEU A 111 5.90 0.32 19.57
CA LEU A 111 6.69 1.50 19.21
C LEU A 111 6.58 2.60 20.27
N ASP A 112 5.40 2.82 20.83
CA ASP A 112 5.16 3.79 21.90
C ASP A 112 5.91 3.41 23.18
N LEU A 113 5.87 2.12 23.56
CA LEU A 113 6.63 1.59 24.69
C LEU A 113 8.15 1.73 24.47
N MET A 114 8.63 1.51 23.25
CA MET A 114 10.04 1.76 22.92
C MET A 114 10.42 3.24 22.97
N ALA A 115 9.48 4.15 22.68
CA ALA A 115 9.70 5.59 22.69
C ALA A 115 9.84 6.17 24.12
N GLN A 116 9.36 5.45 25.14
CA GLN A 116 9.55 5.84 26.55
C GLN A 116 10.99 5.70 27.06
N ARG A 117 11.90 5.10 26.27
CA ARG A 117 13.32 5.00 26.65
C ARG A 117 13.94 6.40 26.77
N PRO A 118 14.80 6.63 27.78
CA PRO A 118 15.50 7.90 27.91
C PRO A 118 16.27 8.20 26.62
N PRO A 119 16.28 9.47 26.17
CA PRO A 119 16.94 9.84 24.94
C PRO A 119 18.42 9.47 25.01
N PRO A 120 19.04 8.99 23.91
CA PRO A 120 20.47 8.77 23.89
C PRO A 120 21.20 10.10 24.16
N VAL A 121 22.38 10.03 24.77
CA VAL A 121 23.18 11.22 25.13
C VAL A 121 23.39 12.21 23.97
N ASN A 122 23.40 11.73 22.73
CA ASN A 122 23.58 12.54 21.51
C ASN A 122 22.25 12.88 20.80
N ALA A 123 21.09 12.71 21.44
CA ALA A 123 19.78 12.89 20.80
C ALA A 123 19.59 14.30 20.20
N ARG A 124 20.14 15.34 20.87
CA ARG A 124 20.06 16.73 20.42
C ARG A 124 20.83 16.98 19.11
N GLU A 125 21.92 16.24 18.88
CA GLU A 125 22.72 16.33 17.66
C GLU A 125 22.10 15.49 16.53
N ILE A 126 21.62 14.29 16.85
CA ILE A 126 21.05 13.34 15.88
C ILE A 126 19.70 13.81 15.34
N PHE A 127 18.88 14.44 16.17
CA PHE A 127 17.54 14.93 15.82
C PHE A 127 17.47 16.46 15.74
N ASN A 128 18.57 17.11 15.38
CA ASN A 128 18.58 18.56 15.17
C ASN A 128 17.61 18.93 14.02
N LYS A 129 16.61 19.77 14.31
CA LYS A 129 15.61 20.21 13.32
C LYS A 129 16.24 20.90 12.11
N ALA A 130 17.42 21.52 12.27
CA ALA A 130 18.17 22.15 11.19
C ALA A 130 18.70 21.16 10.14
N LEU A 131 18.86 19.88 10.50
CA LEU A 131 19.28 18.81 9.58
C LEU A 131 18.14 18.30 8.69
N ILE A 132 16.90 18.68 8.98
CA ILE A 132 15.74 18.26 8.19
C ILE A 132 15.52 19.32 7.10
N PRO A 133 15.87 19.04 5.83
CA PRO A 133 15.83 20.01 4.74
C PRO A 133 14.42 20.52 4.41
N LEU A 134 13.39 19.89 4.98
CA LEU A 134 11.99 20.26 4.84
C LEU A 134 11.61 21.39 5.83
N PHE A 135 12.14 21.37 7.05
CA PHE A 135 11.88 22.40 8.06
C PHE A 135 12.81 23.62 7.91
N SER A 136 14.00 23.46 7.34
CA SER A 136 14.89 24.58 7.03
C SER A 136 14.39 25.45 5.86
N ARG A 137 13.45 24.95 5.06
CA ARG A 137 12.87 25.64 3.90
C ARG A 137 11.62 26.46 4.22
N PHE A 138 11.05 26.35 5.42
CA PHE A 138 9.99 27.24 5.89
C PHE A 138 10.65 28.35 6.72
N PRO A 139 11.02 29.49 6.12
CA PRO A 139 11.36 30.66 6.91
C PRO A 139 10.14 31.01 7.78
N VAL A 140 10.41 31.25 9.06
CA VAL A 140 9.51 31.76 10.08
C VAL A 140 8.49 32.73 9.48
N LEU A 141 7.28 32.25 9.24
CA LEU A 141 6.08 33.04 8.94
C LEU A 141 5.01 32.71 10.00
N ILE A 142 5.37 32.89 11.26
CA ILE A 142 4.41 33.10 12.35
C ILE A 142 5.01 34.21 13.22
N VAL A 143 4.79 35.45 12.79
CA VAL A 143 4.58 36.57 13.69
C VAL A 143 3.06 36.60 13.94
N GLY A 144 2.67 36.55 15.20
CA GLY A 144 1.28 36.50 15.67
C GLY A 144 1.24 35.89 17.05
#